data_AF-A0A7Y0BV77-F1
#
_entry.id   AF-A0A7Y0BV77-F1
#
_cell.length_a   1.000
_cell.length_b   1.000
_cell.length_c   1.000
_cell.angle_alpha   90.00
_cell.angle_beta   90.00
_cell.angle_gamma   90.00
#
_symmetry.space_group_name_H-M   'P 1'
#
loop_
_entity.id
_entity.type
_entity.pdbx_description
1 polymer ?
#
loop_
_entity_poly.entity_id
_entity_poly.type
_entity_poly.pdbx_seq_one_letter_code
_entity_poly.pdbx_strand_id
1 'polypeptide(L)' 'MNASTSPMTVNPTGSAVASVLAQLGAALLLGLVMLYAVGFSEASVAHNAAHDVRHAVGRPCH' A
#
# COMPACT_ATOMS: atom_id res chain seq x y z
N MET A 1 26.96 22.65 26.79
CA MET A 1 25.56 22.19 26.97
C MET A 1 25.41 20.92 26.15
N ASN A 2 25.45 19.72 26.75
CA ASN A 2 25.33 18.46 26.01
C ASN A 2 24.00 17.81 26.39
N ALA A 3 23.02 17.90 25.50
CA ALA A 3 21.70 17.30 25.72
C ALA A 3 21.83 15.77 25.60
N SER A 4 21.60 15.07 26.71
CA SER A 4 21.53 13.61 26.73
C SER A 4 20.15 13.20 26.19
N THR A 5 20.08 12.79 24.93
CA THR A 5 18.87 12.22 24.34
C THR A 5 18.84 10.73 24.65
N SER A 6 18.09 10.32 25.68
CA SER A 6 17.80 8.91 25.91
C SER A 6 16.89 8.37 24.80
N PRO A 7 17.23 7.26 24.14
CA PRO A 7 16.36 6.64 23.17
C PRO A 7 15.09 6.14 23.88
N MET A 8 13.95 6.66 23.48
CA MET A 8 12.65 6.20 23.95
C MET A 8 12.34 4.87 23.26
N THR A 9 12.61 3.75 23.94
CA THR A 9 12.19 2.42 23.49
C THR A 9 10.67 2.32 23.57
N VAL A 10 10.00 2.52 22.44
CA VAL A 10 8.55 2.34 22.33
C VAL A 10 8.28 0.85 22.17
N ASN A 11 7.85 0.20 23.25
CA ASN A 11 7.35 -1.18 23.18
C ASN A 11 5.94 -1.12 22.57
N PRO A 12 5.70 -1.72 21.39
CA PRO A 12 4.38 -1.67 20.78
C PRO A 12 3.38 -2.37 21.71
N THR A 13 2.33 -1.64 22.08
CA THR A 13 1.22 -2.20 22.85
C THR A 13 0.42 -3.16 21.97
N GLY A 14 -0.32 -4.12 22.55
CA GLY A 14 -1.13 -5.08 21.78
C GLY A 14 -2.12 -4.40 20.81
N SER A 15 -2.62 -3.20 21.16
CA SER A 15 -3.46 -2.39 20.28
C SER A 15 -2.71 -1.86 19.05
N ALA A 16 -1.43 -1.50 19.18
CA ALA A 16 -0.64 -1.02 18.05
C ALA A 16 -0.38 -2.14 17.04
N VAL A 17 -0.08 -3.35 17.53
CA VAL A 17 0.12 -4.55 16.69
C VAL A 17 -1.17 -4.92 15.94
N ALA A 18 -2.32 -4.93 16.64
CA ALA A 18 -3.61 -5.20 16.02
C ALA A 18 -3.96 -4.19 14.91
N SER A 19 -3.71 -2.89 15.14
CA SER A 19 -3.91 -1.85 14.13
C SER A 19 -3.04 -2.04 12.89
N VAL A 20 -1.77 -2.39 13.07
CA VAL A 20 -0.85 -2.66 11.95
C VAL A 20 -1.31 -3.87 11.13
N LEU A 21 -1.72 -4.96 11.79
CA LEU A 21 -2.27 -6.14 11.12
C LEU A 21 -3.56 -5.81 10.36
N ALA A 22 -4.43 -4.98 10.92
CA ALA A 22 -5.65 -4.53 10.25
C ALA A 22 -5.33 -3.69 9.01
N GLN A 23 -4.36 -2.78 9.09
CA GLN A 23 -3.90 -1.97 7.96
C GLN A 23 -3.29 -2.84 6.85
N LEU A 24 -2.42 -3.78 7.21
CA LEU A 24 -1.82 -4.73 6.28
C LEU A 24 -2.88 -5.61 5.61
N GLY A 25 -3.84 -6.11 6.38
CA GLY A 25 -4.97 -6.89 5.87
C GLY A 25 -5.83 -6.07 4.91
N ALA A 26 -6.15 -4.82 5.24
CA ALA A 26 -6.90 -3.92 4.37
C ALA A 26 -6.13 -3.61 3.07
N ALA A 27 -4.83 -3.36 3.15
CA ALA A 27 -3.99 -3.11 1.97
C ALA A 27 -3.92 -4.34 1.05
N LEU A 28 -3.77 -5.54 1.63
CA LEU A 28 -3.76 -6.79 0.89
C LEU A 28 -5.11 -7.05 0.19
N LEU A 29 -6.22 -6.87 0.92
CA LEU A 29 -7.56 -6.99 0.37
C LEU A 29 -7.80 -6.01 -0.76
N LEU A 30 -7.41 -4.75 -0.59
CA LEU A 30 -7.52 -3.74 -1.64
C LEU A 30 -6.71 -4.12 -2.89
N GLY A 31 -5.48 -4.61 -2.70
CA GLY A 31 -4.65 -5.09 -3.80
C GLY A 31 -5.29 -6.27 -4.55
N LEU A 32 -5.82 -7.25 -3.83
CA LEU A 32 -6.57 -8.38 -4.41
C LEU A 32 -7.79 -7.91 -5.20
N VAL A 33 -8.60 -7.01 -4.63
CA VAL A 33 -9.76 -6.44 -5.32
C VAL A 33 -9.35 -5.75 -6.61
N MET A 34 -8.28 -4.95 -6.60
CA MET A 34 -7.79 -4.27 -7.81
C MET A 34 -7.31 -5.25 -8.88
N LEU A 35 -6.54 -6.28 -8.49
CA LEU A 35 -6.08 -7.31 -9.43
C LEU A 35 -7.25 -8.02 -10.10
N TYR A 36 -8.29 -8.39 -9.34
CA TYR A 36 -9.44 -9.08 -9.91
C TYR A 36 -10.36 -8.15 -10.70
N ALA A 37 -10.66 -6.97 -10.15
CA ALA A 37 -11.58 -6.01 -10.75
C ALA A 37 -11.09 -5.49 -12.10
N VAL A 38 -9.76 -5.35 -12.29
CA VAL A 38 -9.19 -4.81 -13.53
C VAL A 38 -8.58 -5.90 -14.42
N GLY A 39 -7.97 -6.93 -13.82
CA GLY A 39 -7.35 -8.02 -14.56
C GLY A 39 -8.35 -8.91 -15.31
N PHE A 40 -9.57 -9.06 -14.77
CA PHE A 40 -10.64 -9.87 -15.37
C PHE A 40 -11.86 -9.04 -15.80
N SER A 41 -11.72 -7.72 -15.94
CA SER A 41 -12.82 -6.91 -16.45
C SER A 41 -13.02 -7.15 -17.95
N GLU A 42 -14.26 -7.44 -18.36
CA GLU A 42 -14.70 -7.37 -19.76
C GLU A 42 -14.74 -5.90 -20.28
N ALA A 43 -14.70 -4.93 -19.37
CA ALA A 43 -14.63 -3.52 -19.70
C ALA A 43 -13.23 -3.15 -20.20
N SER A 44 -13.08 -3.01 -21.53
CA SER A 44 -11.81 -2.64 -22.19
C SER A 44 -11.17 -1.37 -21.63
N VAL A 45 -11.98 -0.39 -21.18
CA VAL A 45 -11.49 0.84 -20.55
C VAL A 45 -10.73 0.57 -19.26
N ALA A 46 -11.25 -0.29 -18.37
CA ALA A 46 -10.60 -0.59 -17.09
C ALA A 46 -9.31 -1.37 -17.33
N HIS A 47 -9.36 -2.40 -18.18
CA HIS A 47 -8.19 -3.22 -18.53
C HIS A 47 -7.07 -2.38 -19.16
N ASN A 48 -7.41 -1.53 -20.15
CA ASN A 48 -6.44 -0.64 -20.81
C ASN A 48 -5.85 0.38 -19.84
N ALA A 49 -6.64 0.95 -18.92
CA ALA A 49 -6.13 1.87 -17.91
C ALA A 49 -5.07 1.22 -17.00
N ALA A 50 -5.23 -0.06 -16.60
CA ALA A 50 -4.19 -0.76 -15.85
C ALA A 50 -2.91 -1.00 -16.66
N HIS A 51 -3.05 -1.32 -17.95
CA HIS A 51 -1.91 -1.43 -18.86
C HIS A 51 -1.18 -0.09 -19.02
N ASP A 52 -1.91 1.02 -19.13
CA ASP A 52 -1.35 2.38 -19.25
C ASP A 52 -0.61 2.82 -17.98
N VAL A 53 -1.12 2.48 -16.80
CA VAL A 53 -0.43 2.74 -15.52
C VAL A 53 0.93 2.02 -15.49
N ARG A 54 1.03 0.79 -16.00
CA ARG A 54 2.31 0.09 -16.06
C ARG A 54 3.32 0.81 -16.98
N HIS A 55 2.84 1.41 -18.07
CA HIS A 55 3.67 2.24 -18.96
C HIS A 55 4.07 3.58 -18.31
N ALA A 56 3.17 4.21 -17.57
CA ALA A 56 3.42 5.46 -16.85
C ALA A 56 4.35 5.29 -15.64
N VAL A 57 4.27 4.17 -14.91
CA VAL A 57 5.11 3.88 -13.73
C VAL A 57 6.55 3.54 -14.14
N GLY A 58 6.77 2.97 -15.33
CA GLY A 58 8.11 2.71 -15.87
C GLY A 58 8.81 3.93 -16.46
N ARG A 59 8.06 5.01 -16.71
CA ARG A 59 8.54 6.29 -17.26
C ARG A 59 7.81 7.40 -16.50
N PRO A 60 8.13 7.66 -15.21
CA PRO A 60 7.60 8.83 -14.56
C PRO A 60 7.92 10.04 -15.44
N CYS A 61 6.95 10.93 -15.58
CA CYS A 61 7.03 12.11 -16.44
C CYS A 61 8.16 13.10 -16.04
N HIS A 62 8.95 12.76 -15.04
CA HIS A 62 10.29 13.21 -14.70
C HIS A 62 10.93 12.18 -13.76
#